data_AF-A0AAJ1FGP3-F1
#
_entry.id   AF-A0AAJ1FGP3-F1
#
_cell.length_a   1.000
_cell.length_b   1.000
_cell.length_c   1.000
_cell.angle_alpha   90.00
_cell.angle_beta   90.00
_cell.angle_gamma   90.00
#
_symmetry.space_group_name_H-M   'P 1'
#
loop_
_entity.id
_entity.type
_entity.pdbx_description
1 polymer ?
#
loop_
_entity_poly.entity_id
_entity_poly.type
_entity_poly.pdbx_seq_one_letter_code
_entity_poly.pdbx_strand_id
1 'polypeptide(L)'
;IDDVDAHLSAMMGLLEESLDPFDLPDRSALVYSFSPRIGPVAKSVGFGLPVTRLSPYLRPWGSYRIKRLVGTPGFVLSTVTGLIKEHREEGMPAIAMALQYLQGWERFAHPGTPMAISGGGLERLNRARAGMGLHVWPAPLELEASMLEAGISLISDHMDPSVFSLPDGKARWMRPASQPLDDEWRGRLDGASDSERGDLIREAGESLPTWPELGSNRKREMVTEQGHRMFWAGSEDKWAAEAENGLPWGSPRLIGHRGAGDTD
;
A
#
# COMPACT_ATOMS: atom_id res chain seq x y z
N ILE A 1 27.53 8.48 8.52
CA ILE A 1 26.65 7.30 8.70
C ILE A 1 26.08 7.35 10.11
N ASP A 2 26.92 7.55 11.13
CA ASP A 2 26.51 7.71 12.54
C ASP A 2 25.45 8.81 12.78
N ASP A 3 25.52 9.93 12.07
CA ASP A 3 24.56 11.03 12.22
C ASP A 3 23.14 10.69 11.71
N VAL A 4 23.03 9.94 10.60
CA VAL A 4 21.73 9.51 10.05
C VAL A 4 21.11 8.44 10.92
N ASP A 5 21.90 7.48 11.39
CA ASP A 5 21.42 6.40 12.24
C ASP A 5 20.97 6.94 13.62
N ALA A 6 21.73 7.87 14.21
CA ALA A 6 21.35 8.56 15.44
C ALA A 6 20.07 9.40 15.26
N HIS A 7 19.94 10.13 14.15
CA HIS A 7 18.74 10.91 13.86
C HIS A 7 17.51 10.01 13.70
N LEU A 8 17.62 8.91 12.94
CA LEU A 8 16.53 7.94 12.78
C LEU A 8 16.14 7.30 14.12
N SER A 9 17.12 6.93 14.95
CA SER A 9 16.87 6.39 16.29
C SER A 9 16.13 7.40 17.17
N ALA A 10 16.51 8.68 17.14
CA ALA A 10 15.82 9.73 17.90
C ALA A 10 14.37 9.92 17.40
N MET A 11 14.16 9.93 16.09
CA MET A 11 12.82 10.03 15.50
C MET A 11 11.94 8.82 15.84
N MET A 12 12.51 7.61 15.88
CA MET A 12 11.80 6.40 16.31
C MET A 12 11.37 6.49 17.76
N GLY A 13 12.25 6.91 18.67
CA GLY A 13 11.90 7.11 20.08
C GLY A 13 10.76 8.13 20.26
N LEU A 14 10.80 9.24 19.52
CA LEU A 14 9.72 10.23 19.54
C LEU A 14 8.39 9.67 19.00
N LEU A 15 8.44 8.83 17.96
CA LEU A 15 7.25 8.19 17.40
C LEU A 15 6.62 7.21 18.40
N GLU A 16 7.42 6.38 19.07
CA GLU A 16 6.92 5.49 20.12
C GLU A 16 6.28 6.27 21.26
N GLU A 17 6.98 7.27 21.81
CA GLU A 17 6.44 8.11 22.89
C GLU A 17 5.14 8.82 22.49
N SER A 18 5.06 9.30 21.25
CA SER A 18 3.87 10.01 20.76
C SER A 18 2.70 9.08 20.46
N LEU A 19 2.96 7.81 20.12
CA LEU A 19 1.92 6.85 19.70
C LEU A 19 1.49 5.88 20.81
N ASP A 20 2.31 5.71 21.85
CA ASP A 20 2.02 4.87 23.03
C ASP A 20 0.62 5.14 23.64
N PRO A 21 0.16 6.40 23.80
CA PRO A 21 -1.15 6.67 24.40
C PRO A 21 -2.36 6.19 23.58
N PHE A 22 -2.17 5.88 22.29
CA PHE A 22 -3.27 5.54 21.38
C PHE A 22 -3.55 4.03 21.32
N ASP A 23 -2.71 3.18 21.92
CA ASP A 23 -2.84 1.71 21.93
C ASP A 23 -3.26 1.16 20.55
N LEU A 24 -2.45 1.50 19.54
CA LEU A 24 -2.79 1.24 18.15
C LEU A 24 -2.93 -0.26 17.90
N PRO A 25 -4.02 -0.73 17.26
CA PRO A 25 -4.18 -2.13 16.94
C PRO A 25 -3.03 -2.66 16.11
N ASP A 26 -2.73 -3.96 16.26
CA ASP A 26 -1.77 -4.63 15.42
C ASP A 26 -2.07 -4.39 13.93
N ARG A 27 -1.00 -4.15 13.16
CA ARG A 27 -1.05 -3.93 11.71
C ARG A 27 -1.85 -2.70 11.26
N SER A 28 -2.14 -1.77 12.17
CA SER A 28 -2.82 -0.50 11.86
C SER A 28 -1.86 0.63 11.46
N ALA A 29 -0.59 0.55 11.88
CA ALA A 29 0.43 1.57 11.62
C ALA A 29 1.66 1.01 10.89
N LEU A 30 2.21 1.80 9.96
CA LEU A 30 3.43 1.51 9.20
C LEU A 30 4.20 2.81 8.99
N VAL A 31 5.49 2.80 9.27
CA VAL A 31 6.35 3.97 9.08
C VAL A 31 7.04 3.89 7.72
N TYR A 32 6.91 4.96 6.92
CA TYR A 32 7.59 5.09 5.64
C TYR A 32 8.82 5.98 5.78
N SER A 33 9.91 5.61 5.11
CA SER A 33 11.08 6.48 4.99
C SER A 33 11.74 6.34 3.63
N PHE A 34 12.30 7.42 3.10
CA PHE A 34 13.20 7.33 1.94
C PHE A 34 14.59 6.83 2.34
N SER A 35 14.97 6.85 3.61
CA SER A 35 16.33 6.49 4.03
C SER A 35 16.60 4.99 3.80
N PRO A 36 17.72 4.62 3.15
CA PRO A 36 18.17 3.23 3.07
C PRO A 36 18.57 2.63 4.42
N ARG A 37 18.68 3.46 5.47
CA ARG A 37 19.05 3.02 6.82
C ARG A 37 17.85 2.69 7.71
N ILE A 38 16.61 2.92 7.24
CA ILE A 38 15.41 2.77 8.08
C ILE A 38 15.26 1.34 8.66
N GLY A 39 15.44 0.30 7.83
CA GLY A 39 15.36 -1.09 8.27
C GLY A 39 16.47 -1.48 9.25
N PRO A 40 17.76 -1.28 8.88
CA PRO A 40 18.88 -1.57 9.77
C PRO A 40 18.79 -0.88 11.13
N VAL A 41 18.40 0.41 11.16
CA VAL A 41 18.29 1.17 12.40
C VAL A 41 17.11 0.68 13.23
N ALA A 42 15.92 0.51 12.63
CA ALA A 42 14.74 -0.01 13.33
C ALA A 42 15.04 -1.34 14.03
N LYS A 43 15.75 -2.24 13.34
CA LYS A 43 16.18 -3.52 13.90
C LYS A 43 17.19 -3.36 15.03
N SER A 44 18.16 -2.44 14.91
CA SER A 44 19.20 -2.23 15.92
C SER A 44 18.67 -1.66 17.24
N VAL A 45 17.63 -0.83 17.17
CA VAL A 45 17.03 -0.17 18.34
C VAL A 45 15.80 -0.92 18.87
N GLY A 46 15.36 -1.98 18.19
CA GLY A 46 14.18 -2.75 18.58
C GLY A 46 12.87 -1.99 18.41
N PHE A 47 12.77 -1.12 17.40
CA PHE A 47 11.59 -0.28 17.15
C PHE A 47 10.33 -1.13 16.96
N GLY A 48 9.28 -0.82 17.72
CA GLY A 48 8.08 -1.65 17.83
C GLY A 48 7.12 -1.58 16.63
N LEU A 49 7.18 -0.49 15.86
CA LEU A 49 6.35 -0.32 14.67
C LEU A 49 7.03 -0.90 13.42
N PRO A 50 6.27 -1.53 12.51
CA PRO A 50 6.85 -1.96 11.24
C PRO A 50 7.27 -0.75 10.41
N VAL A 51 8.33 -0.92 9.65
CA VAL A 51 8.88 0.09 8.74
C VAL A 51 8.86 -0.41 7.30
N THR A 52 8.80 0.52 6.35
CA THR A 52 9.11 0.25 4.94
C THR A 52 9.88 1.39 4.30
N ARG A 53 10.73 1.05 3.34
CA ARG A 53 11.50 2.02 2.57
C ARG A 53 10.80 2.38 1.26
N LEU A 54 10.66 3.67 0.99
CA LEU A 54 10.15 4.22 -0.26
C LEU A 54 11.21 4.16 -1.36
N SER A 55 10.88 3.52 -2.48
CA SER A 55 11.76 3.34 -3.63
C SER A 55 11.27 4.12 -4.86
N PRO A 56 12.15 4.75 -5.66
CA PRO A 56 13.59 4.88 -5.43
C PRO A 56 13.88 5.90 -4.33
N TYR A 57 15.10 5.89 -3.81
CA TYR A 57 15.60 7.01 -3.01
C TYR A 57 15.64 8.28 -3.87
N LEU A 58 14.75 9.23 -3.58
CA LEU A 58 14.73 10.52 -4.26
C LEU A 58 15.83 11.42 -3.71
N ARG A 59 16.60 12.03 -4.60
CA ARG A 59 17.56 13.08 -4.22
C ARG A 59 16.79 14.30 -3.66
N PRO A 60 17.30 14.99 -2.64
CA PRO A 60 16.60 16.13 -2.04
C PRO A 60 16.55 17.38 -2.96
N TRP A 61 17.34 17.40 -4.04
CA TRP A 61 17.49 18.53 -4.96
C TRP A 61 17.37 18.10 -6.43
N GLY A 62 16.82 18.96 -7.31
CA GLY A 62 16.69 18.76 -8.77
C GLY A 62 15.34 19.19 -9.37
N SER A 63 15.23 19.46 -10.67
CA SER A 63 13.97 19.92 -11.32
C SER A 63 13.04 18.77 -11.78
N TYR A 64 11.73 19.00 -11.64
CA TYR A 64 10.55 18.14 -11.95
C TYR A 64 10.54 16.71 -11.37
N ARG A 65 9.43 16.32 -10.72
CA ARG A 65 9.28 15.03 -10.00
C ARG A 65 9.62 13.80 -10.86
N ILE A 66 9.16 13.74 -12.11
CA ILE A 66 9.38 12.59 -13.02
C ILE A 66 10.83 12.50 -13.51
N LYS A 67 11.45 13.63 -13.92
CA LYS A 67 12.86 13.65 -14.36
C LYS A 67 13.82 13.28 -13.22
N ARG A 68 13.48 13.67 -11.99
CA ARG A 68 14.23 13.29 -10.78
C ARG A 68 14.18 11.78 -10.53
N LEU A 69 13.02 11.15 -10.71
CA LEU A 69 12.83 9.72 -10.50
C LEU A 69 13.62 8.89 -11.50
N VAL A 70 13.40 9.12 -12.80
CA VAL A 70 14.03 8.35 -13.89
C VAL A 70 15.53 8.64 -14.00
N GLY A 71 15.97 9.86 -13.67
CA GLY A 71 17.38 10.25 -13.68
C GLY A 71 18.19 9.76 -12.49
N THR A 72 17.57 9.08 -11.50
CA THR A 72 18.30 8.57 -10.34
C THR A 72 18.92 7.21 -10.65
N PRO A 73 20.24 7.00 -10.45
CA PRO A 73 20.89 5.71 -10.69
C PRO A 73 20.22 4.54 -9.95
N GLY A 74 19.74 4.78 -8.72
CA GLY A 74 19.01 3.78 -7.94
C GLY A 74 17.68 3.35 -8.57
N PHE A 75 17.00 4.21 -9.34
CA PHE A 75 15.82 3.80 -10.10
C PHE A 75 16.23 2.88 -11.24
N VAL A 76 17.10 3.34 -12.13
CA VAL A 76 17.51 2.58 -13.33
C VAL A 76 18.13 1.23 -12.97
N LEU A 77 18.95 1.16 -11.93
CA LEU A 77 19.70 -0.05 -11.56
C LEU A 77 18.91 -1.03 -10.69
N SER A 78 17.81 -0.60 -10.06
CA SER A 78 17.02 -1.50 -9.22
C SER A 78 15.95 -2.23 -10.03
N THR A 79 15.74 -3.50 -9.68
CA THR A 79 14.68 -4.33 -10.23
C THR A 79 13.61 -4.52 -9.18
N VAL A 80 12.35 -4.68 -9.59
CA VAL A 80 11.24 -4.90 -8.63
C VAL A 80 11.49 -6.14 -7.76
N THR A 81 12.03 -7.21 -8.33
CA THR A 81 12.38 -8.43 -7.57
C THR A 81 13.55 -8.20 -6.61
N GLY A 82 14.54 -7.39 -7.00
CA GLY A 82 15.65 -6.99 -6.14
C GLY A 82 15.16 -6.21 -4.92
N LEU A 83 14.29 -5.22 -5.13
CA LEU A 83 13.70 -4.44 -4.04
C LEU A 83 12.86 -5.33 -3.10
N ILE A 84 12.01 -6.22 -3.64
CA ILE A 84 11.24 -7.16 -2.83
C ILE A 84 12.15 -8.04 -1.96
N LYS A 85 13.25 -8.53 -2.54
CA LYS A 85 14.22 -9.36 -1.82
C LYS A 85 14.90 -8.58 -0.70
N GLU A 86 15.38 -7.37 -0.99
CA GLU A 86 16.03 -6.48 -0.03
C GLU A 86 15.11 -6.17 1.16
N HIS A 87 13.88 -5.70 0.90
CA HIS A 87 12.92 -5.40 1.96
C HIS A 87 12.56 -6.64 2.79
N ARG A 88 12.49 -7.83 2.18
CA ARG A 88 12.23 -9.09 2.89
C ARG A 88 13.41 -9.50 3.78
N GLU A 89 14.65 -9.33 3.32
CA GLU A 89 15.87 -9.59 4.10
C GLU A 89 15.97 -8.64 5.31
N GLU A 90 15.48 -7.41 5.18
CA GLU A 90 15.36 -6.44 6.27
C GLU A 90 14.13 -6.68 7.19
N GLY A 91 13.31 -7.68 6.91
CA GLY A 91 12.14 -8.03 7.72
C GLY A 91 10.95 -7.10 7.57
N MET A 92 10.91 -6.28 6.52
CA MET A 92 9.80 -5.36 6.28
C MET A 92 8.55 -6.13 5.81
N PRO A 93 7.35 -5.82 6.32
CA PRO A 93 6.13 -6.53 5.92
C PRO A 93 5.52 -6.01 4.60
N ALA A 94 5.97 -4.84 4.15
CA ALA A 94 5.52 -4.21 2.91
C ALA A 94 6.70 -3.58 2.17
N ILE A 95 6.59 -3.50 0.85
CA ILE A 95 7.46 -2.72 -0.03
C ILE A 95 6.70 -1.48 -0.51
N ALA A 96 7.36 -0.32 -0.48
CA ALA A 96 6.82 0.91 -1.03
C ALA A 96 7.64 1.37 -2.25
N MET A 97 6.99 1.60 -3.39
CA MET A 97 7.68 1.96 -4.63
C MET A 97 6.90 2.93 -5.51
N ALA A 98 7.60 3.56 -6.45
CA ALA A 98 6.98 4.44 -7.42
C ALA A 98 6.17 3.66 -8.49
N LEU A 99 5.08 4.24 -8.99
CA LEU A 99 4.21 3.65 -10.02
C LEU A 99 4.98 3.32 -11.31
N GLN A 100 6.02 4.09 -11.64
CA GLN A 100 6.84 3.94 -12.83
C GLN A 100 7.59 2.59 -12.91
N TYR A 101 7.76 1.88 -11.79
CA TYR A 101 8.28 0.51 -11.81
C TYR A 101 7.31 -0.50 -12.44
N LEU A 102 6.01 -0.18 -12.50
CA LEU A 102 4.94 -1.11 -12.88
C LEU A 102 4.14 -0.63 -14.11
N GLN A 103 4.01 0.67 -14.29
CA GLN A 103 3.16 1.29 -15.31
C GLN A 103 3.93 2.32 -16.13
N GLY A 104 3.62 2.39 -17.42
CA GLY A 104 4.30 3.27 -18.37
C GLY A 104 5.43 2.56 -19.14
N TRP A 105 6.21 3.35 -19.88
CA TRP A 105 7.37 2.85 -20.63
C TRP A 105 8.58 2.68 -19.70
N GLU A 106 8.61 3.41 -18.57
CA GLU A 106 9.68 3.45 -17.59
C GLU A 106 9.97 2.08 -16.97
N ARG A 107 8.94 1.23 -16.83
CA ARG A 107 9.11 -0.14 -16.32
C ARG A 107 10.07 -1.00 -17.16
N PHE A 108 10.30 -0.62 -18.42
CA PHE A 108 11.25 -1.29 -19.31
C PHE A 108 12.68 -0.71 -19.22
N ALA A 109 12.90 0.34 -18.43
CA ALA A 109 14.21 0.95 -18.22
C ALA A 109 15.09 0.19 -17.21
N HIS A 110 14.52 -0.80 -16.51
CA HIS A 110 15.21 -1.58 -15.49
C HIS A 110 15.75 -2.90 -16.07
N PRO A 111 16.89 -3.40 -15.57
CA PRO A 111 17.37 -4.73 -15.89
C PRO A 111 16.34 -5.83 -15.53
N GLY A 112 16.21 -6.84 -16.38
CA GLY A 112 15.39 -8.02 -16.11
C GLY A 112 13.97 -7.96 -16.68
N THR A 113 13.10 -8.85 -16.22
CA THR A 113 11.73 -8.96 -16.73
C THR A 113 10.83 -7.89 -16.10
N PRO A 114 10.17 -7.04 -16.91
CA PRO A 114 9.32 -5.97 -16.39
C PRO A 114 8.11 -6.55 -15.63
N MET A 115 7.74 -5.89 -14.54
CA MET A 115 6.51 -6.16 -13.79
C MET A 115 5.41 -5.20 -14.22
N ALA A 116 4.16 -5.53 -13.89
CA ALA A 116 3.01 -4.71 -14.29
C ALA A 116 1.87 -4.79 -13.28
N ILE A 117 0.94 -3.84 -13.38
CA ILE A 117 -0.32 -3.86 -12.63
C ILE A 117 -1.39 -4.76 -13.26
N SER A 118 -1.12 -5.35 -14.44
CA SER A 118 -2.07 -6.23 -15.14
C SER A 118 -1.38 -7.35 -15.93
N GLY A 119 -2.17 -8.34 -16.35
CA GLY A 119 -1.73 -9.47 -17.17
C GLY A 119 -0.61 -10.32 -16.54
N GLY A 120 0.23 -10.95 -17.37
CA GLY A 120 1.31 -11.81 -16.88
C GLY A 120 2.37 -11.07 -16.05
N GLY A 121 2.49 -9.74 -16.19
CA GLY A 121 3.37 -8.92 -15.33
C GLY A 121 2.87 -8.82 -13.90
N LEU A 122 1.54 -8.75 -13.70
CA LEU A 122 0.91 -8.80 -12.39
C LEU A 122 1.08 -10.17 -11.74
N GLU A 123 0.91 -11.25 -12.50
CA GLU A 123 1.10 -12.60 -11.97
C GLU A 123 2.52 -12.79 -11.44
N ARG A 124 3.55 -12.39 -12.22
CA ARG A 124 4.95 -12.42 -11.78
C ARG A 124 5.19 -11.55 -10.54
N LEU A 125 4.60 -10.35 -10.50
CA LEU A 125 4.69 -9.44 -9.37
C LEU A 125 4.12 -10.06 -8.08
N ASN A 126 2.92 -10.64 -8.17
CA ASN A 126 2.24 -11.29 -7.06
C ASN A 126 3.03 -12.51 -6.55
N ARG A 127 3.54 -13.35 -7.46
CA ARG A 127 4.43 -14.46 -7.10
C ARG A 127 5.71 -13.99 -6.41
N ALA A 128 6.31 -12.89 -6.87
CA ALA A 128 7.55 -12.38 -6.28
C ALA A 128 7.33 -11.83 -4.86
N ARG A 129 6.25 -11.06 -4.64
CA ARG A 129 5.95 -10.46 -3.32
C ARG A 129 5.41 -11.48 -2.32
N ALA A 130 4.72 -12.53 -2.79
CA ALA A 130 4.29 -13.67 -2.01
C ALA A 130 3.57 -13.32 -0.69
N GLY A 131 2.66 -12.34 -0.73
CA GLY A 131 1.90 -11.85 0.43
C GLY A 131 2.49 -10.65 1.15
N MET A 132 3.68 -10.19 0.76
CA MET A 132 4.19 -8.88 1.18
C MET A 132 3.28 -7.76 0.67
N GLY A 133 3.01 -6.77 1.51
CA GLY A 133 2.26 -5.57 1.10
C GLY A 133 2.99 -4.84 -0.01
N LEU A 134 2.27 -4.37 -1.03
CA LEU A 134 2.83 -3.56 -2.11
C LEU A 134 2.16 -2.20 -2.10
N HIS A 135 2.91 -1.17 -1.71
CA HIS A 135 2.42 0.19 -1.56
C HIS A 135 2.99 1.04 -2.68
N VAL A 136 2.13 1.69 -3.47
CA VAL A 136 2.56 2.40 -4.69
C VAL A 136 2.16 3.86 -4.65
N TRP A 137 3.08 4.72 -5.07
CA TRP A 137 2.92 6.18 -5.18
C TRP A 137 3.43 6.68 -6.56
N PRO A 138 2.89 7.77 -7.13
CA PRO A 138 1.57 8.30 -6.83
C PRO A 138 0.47 7.30 -7.22
N ALA A 139 -0.72 7.45 -6.65
CA ALA A 139 -1.91 6.68 -7.00
C ALA A 139 -2.95 7.59 -7.69
N PRO A 140 -2.87 7.73 -9.04
CA PRO A 140 -3.80 8.55 -9.80
C PRO A 140 -5.19 7.90 -9.85
N LEU A 141 -6.25 8.72 -9.90
CA LEU A 141 -7.64 8.25 -9.83
C LEU A 141 -8.00 7.31 -10.99
N GLU A 142 -7.42 7.51 -12.18
CA GLU A 142 -7.66 6.70 -13.38
C GLU A 142 -7.19 5.25 -13.21
N LEU A 143 -6.24 5.01 -12.30
CA LEU A 143 -5.69 3.67 -12.06
C LEU A 143 -6.13 3.08 -10.72
N GLU A 144 -6.78 3.85 -9.85
CA GLU A 144 -7.15 3.47 -8.49
C GLU A 144 -7.85 2.10 -8.44
N ALA A 145 -8.93 1.92 -9.21
CA ALA A 145 -9.65 0.65 -9.27
C ALA A 145 -8.75 -0.51 -9.72
N SER A 146 -8.03 -0.35 -10.84
CA SER A 146 -7.16 -1.40 -11.39
C SER A 146 -6.03 -1.80 -10.44
N MET A 147 -5.48 -0.85 -9.68
CA MET A 147 -4.40 -1.11 -8.74
C MET A 147 -4.92 -1.78 -7.47
N LEU A 148 -6.07 -1.36 -6.94
CA LEU A 148 -6.73 -2.05 -5.83
C LEU A 148 -7.11 -3.48 -6.22
N GLU A 149 -7.68 -3.67 -7.41
CA GLU A 149 -7.97 -4.99 -7.98
C GLU A 149 -6.68 -5.81 -8.16
N ALA A 150 -5.55 -5.20 -8.51
CA ALA A 150 -4.25 -5.87 -8.55
C ALA A 150 -3.68 -6.26 -7.16
N GLY A 151 -4.34 -5.84 -6.07
CA GLY A 151 -3.89 -6.08 -4.70
C GLY A 151 -2.79 -5.13 -4.25
N ILE A 152 -2.75 -3.93 -4.81
CA ILE A 152 -1.79 -2.88 -4.52
C ILE A 152 -2.43 -1.88 -3.56
N SER A 153 -1.74 -1.57 -2.47
CA SER A 153 -2.09 -0.45 -1.60
C SER A 153 -1.63 0.86 -2.22
N LEU A 154 -2.47 1.88 -2.13
CA LEU A 154 -2.32 3.15 -2.80
C LEU A 154 -1.88 4.21 -1.81
N ILE A 155 -0.79 4.90 -2.11
CA ILE A 155 -0.40 6.13 -1.42
C ILE A 155 -0.85 7.28 -2.31
N SER A 156 -1.94 7.93 -1.92
CA SER A 156 -2.62 8.93 -2.74
C SER A 156 -2.62 10.31 -2.08
N ASP A 157 -2.47 11.34 -2.91
CA ASP A 157 -2.74 12.73 -2.55
C ASP A 157 -4.25 13.08 -2.74
N HIS A 158 -5.03 12.23 -3.43
CA HIS A 158 -6.45 12.44 -3.70
C HIS A 158 -7.34 11.94 -2.56
N MET A 159 -7.24 12.52 -1.37
CA MET A 159 -8.00 12.06 -0.18
C MET A 159 -9.27 12.86 0.12
N ASP A 160 -9.76 13.63 -0.86
CA ASP A 160 -11.02 14.35 -0.73
C ASP A 160 -12.20 13.36 -0.60
N PRO A 161 -12.92 13.38 0.55
CA PRO A 161 -14.04 12.47 0.79
C PRO A 161 -15.28 12.78 -0.07
N SER A 162 -15.31 13.91 -0.77
CA SER A 162 -16.40 14.28 -1.67
C SER A 162 -16.24 13.70 -3.09
N VAL A 163 -15.11 13.07 -3.40
CA VAL A 163 -14.91 12.36 -4.66
C VAL A 163 -15.55 10.98 -4.58
N PHE A 164 -16.78 10.88 -5.07
CA PHE A 164 -17.58 9.64 -5.04
C PHE A 164 -17.43 8.77 -6.29
N SER A 165 -16.94 9.35 -7.38
CA SER A 165 -16.84 8.72 -8.69
C SER A 165 -15.39 8.73 -9.17
N LEU A 166 -14.93 7.58 -9.68
CA LEU A 166 -13.68 7.50 -10.40
C LEU A 166 -13.87 8.00 -11.85
N PRO A 167 -12.78 8.38 -12.55
CA PRO A 167 -12.85 8.85 -13.94
C PRO A 167 -13.47 7.86 -14.93
N ASP A 168 -13.46 6.56 -14.61
CA ASP A 168 -14.09 5.49 -15.40
C ASP A 168 -15.59 5.31 -15.10
N GLY A 169 -16.16 6.14 -14.22
CA GLY A 169 -17.55 6.13 -13.82
C GLY A 169 -17.89 5.16 -12.69
N LYS A 170 -16.93 4.34 -12.22
CA LYS A 170 -17.14 3.45 -11.07
C LYS A 170 -17.24 4.22 -9.77
N ALA A 171 -17.86 3.63 -8.76
CA ALA A 171 -17.90 4.22 -7.43
C ALA A 171 -16.55 4.15 -6.73
N ARG A 172 -16.17 5.24 -6.07
CA ARG A 172 -14.94 5.34 -5.31
C ARG A 172 -15.18 4.96 -3.85
N TRP A 173 -14.63 3.83 -3.44
CA TRP A 173 -14.68 3.36 -2.05
C TRP A 173 -13.33 3.49 -1.35
N MET A 174 -13.21 4.43 -0.42
CA MET A 174 -11.93 4.76 0.23
C MET A 174 -11.48 3.79 1.33
N ARG A 175 -12.30 2.79 1.67
CA ARG A 175 -12.01 1.82 2.76
C ARG A 175 -11.96 0.37 2.26
N PRO A 176 -11.24 0.06 1.16
CA PRO A 176 -11.36 -1.23 0.46
C PRO A 176 -11.05 -2.45 1.34
N ALA A 177 -10.16 -2.31 2.33
CA ALA A 177 -9.81 -3.40 3.23
C ALA A 177 -10.30 -3.22 4.67
N SER A 178 -10.39 -1.99 5.18
CA SER A 178 -10.84 -1.73 6.55
C SER A 178 -12.36 -1.78 6.72
N GLN A 179 -13.12 -1.62 5.63
CA GLN A 179 -14.57 -1.80 5.59
C GLN A 179 -14.95 -2.28 4.18
N PRO A 180 -14.70 -3.56 3.85
CA PRO A 180 -14.88 -4.09 2.50
C PRO A 180 -16.35 -4.06 2.07
N LEU A 181 -16.59 -3.70 0.80
CA LEU A 181 -17.92 -3.85 0.20
C LEU A 181 -18.23 -5.33 -0.05
N ASP A 182 -19.46 -5.73 0.22
CA ASP A 182 -20.02 -6.98 -0.31
C ASP A 182 -20.53 -6.79 -1.75
N ASP A 183 -20.97 -7.89 -2.37
CA ASP A 183 -21.39 -7.91 -3.77
C ASP A 183 -22.69 -7.10 -3.99
N GLU A 184 -23.57 -7.07 -2.99
CA GLU A 184 -24.81 -6.29 -3.05
C GLU A 184 -24.50 -4.79 -3.09
N TRP A 185 -23.67 -4.32 -2.15
CA TRP A 185 -23.24 -2.93 -2.10
C TRP A 185 -22.44 -2.51 -3.32
N ARG A 186 -21.55 -3.38 -3.81
CA ARG A 186 -20.81 -3.13 -5.04
C ARG A 186 -21.77 -2.95 -6.22
N GLY A 187 -22.75 -3.83 -6.37
CA GLY A 187 -23.77 -3.73 -7.42
C GLY A 187 -24.63 -2.46 -7.32
N ARG A 188 -25.06 -2.10 -6.09
CA ARG A 188 -25.82 -0.86 -5.83
C ARG A 188 -25.02 0.38 -6.22
N LEU A 189 -23.75 0.44 -5.83
CA LEU A 189 -22.88 1.58 -6.09
C LEU A 189 -22.50 1.72 -7.57
N ASP A 190 -22.17 0.62 -8.23
CA ASP A 190 -21.80 0.62 -9.65
C ASP A 190 -23.02 0.92 -10.55
N GLY A 191 -24.24 0.60 -10.10
CA GLY A 191 -25.48 0.91 -10.80
C GLY A 191 -26.05 2.31 -10.52
N ALA A 192 -25.54 3.03 -9.52
CA ALA A 192 -26.07 4.31 -9.10
C ALA A 192 -25.61 5.47 -9.98
N SER A 193 -26.48 6.48 -10.12
CA SER A 193 -26.11 7.75 -10.73
C SER A 193 -25.12 8.53 -9.86
N ASP A 194 -24.35 9.44 -10.46
CA ASP A 194 -23.39 10.28 -9.72
C ASP A 194 -24.07 11.10 -8.60
N SER A 195 -25.33 11.54 -8.82
CA SER A 195 -26.09 12.31 -7.83
C SER A 195 -26.50 11.51 -6.59
N GLU A 196 -26.67 10.19 -6.71
CA GLU A 196 -27.09 9.31 -5.61
C GLU A 196 -25.90 8.71 -4.86
N ARG A 197 -24.72 8.72 -5.51
CA ARG A 197 -23.55 7.96 -5.07
C ARG A 197 -23.00 8.41 -3.72
N GLY A 198 -23.02 9.71 -3.44
CA GLY A 198 -22.58 10.26 -2.16
C GLY A 198 -23.42 9.73 -1.00
N ASP A 199 -24.75 9.68 -1.17
CA ASP A 199 -25.66 9.14 -0.16
C ASP A 199 -25.48 7.64 0.04
N LEU A 200 -25.33 6.89 -1.04
CA LEU A 200 -25.10 5.44 -0.98
C LEU A 200 -23.75 5.09 -0.33
N ILE A 201 -22.68 5.85 -0.61
CA ILE A 201 -21.38 5.64 0.04
C ILE A 201 -21.49 5.88 1.55
N ARG A 202 -22.25 6.91 1.96
CA ARG A 202 -22.50 7.18 3.38
C ARG A 202 -23.32 6.04 4.02
N GLU A 203 -24.40 5.61 3.38
CA GLU A 203 -25.23 4.50 3.85
C GLU A 203 -24.44 3.19 3.95
N ALA A 204 -23.60 2.87 2.95
CA ALA A 204 -22.68 1.73 3.00
C ALA A 204 -21.71 1.85 4.18
N GLY A 205 -21.18 3.05 4.41
CA GLY A 205 -20.27 3.35 5.51
C GLY A 205 -20.87 3.19 6.90
N GLU A 206 -22.18 3.39 7.04
CA GLU A 206 -22.93 3.26 8.28
C GLU A 206 -23.44 1.82 8.51
N SER A 207 -23.64 1.05 7.44
CA SER A 207 -24.26 -0.28 7.48
C SER A 207 -23.26 -1.44 7.46
N LEU A 208 -22.12 -1.29 6.76
CA LEU A 208 -21.15 -2.37 6.62
C LEU A 208 -20.26 -2.50 7.87
N PRO A 209 -19.94 -3.73 8.30
CA PRO A 209 -18.99 -3.94 9.37
C PRO A 209 -17.57 -3.52 8.94
N THR A 210 -16.86 -2.89 9.86
CA THR A 210 -15.41 -2.69 9.76
C THR A 210 -14.66 -4.01 9.96
N TRP A 211 -13.37 -4.03 9.62
CA TRP A 211 -12.54 -5.24 9.73
C TRP A 211 -12.59 -5.91 11.11
N PRO A 212 -12.49 -5.18 12.24
CA PRO A 212 -12.62 -5.79 13.56
C PRO A 212 -14.00 -6.42 13.82
N GLU A 213 -15.06 -5.84 13.26
CA GLU A 213 -16.47 -6.25 13.44
C GLU A 213 -16.84 -7.45 12.56
N LEU A 214 -16.05 -7.76 11.53
CA LEU A 214 -16.25 -8.94 10.70
C LEU A 214 -16.09 -10.23 11.52
N GLY A 215 -17.02 -11.16 11.33
CA GLY A 215 -16.90 -12.51 11.89
C GLY A 215 -15.72 -13.29 11.29
N SER A 216 -15.13 -14.18 12.08
CA SER A 216 -13.94 -14.97 11.69
C SER A 216 -14.09 -15.75 10.39
N ASN A 217 -15.28 -16.31 10.13
CA ASN A 217 -15.55 -17.02 8.87
C ASN A 217 -15.43 -16.08 7.67
N ARG A 218 -15.97 -14.86 7.78
CA ARG A 218 -15.91 -13.87 6.70
C ARG A 218 -14.48 -13.37 6.48
N LYS A 219 -13.73 -13.10 7.56
CA LYS A 219 -12.29 -12.76 7.48
C LYS A 219 -11.52 -13.87 6.76
N ARG A 220 -11.75 -15.14 7.15
CA ARG A 220 -11.11 -16.31 6.52
C ARG A 220 -11.40 -16.40 5.03
N GLU A 221 -12.66 -16.28 4.62
CA GLU A 221 -13.04 -16.30 3.20
C GLU A 221 -12.28 -15.25 2.40
N MET A 222 -12.27 -14.01 2.91
CA MET A 222 -11.61 -12.88 2.26
C MET A 222 -10.10 -13.08 2.11
N VAL A 223 -9.40 -13.49 3.18
CA VAL A 223 -7.94 -13.67 3.12
C VAL A 223 -7.54 -14.91 2.33
N THR A 224 -8.41 -15.92 2.25
CA THR A 224 -8.18 -17.11 1.43
C THR A 224 -8.28 -16.77 -0.06
N GLU A 225 -9.34 -16.06 -0.47
CA GLU A 225 -9.47 -15.56 -1.84
C GLU A 225 -8.24 -14.71 -2.22
N GLN A 226 -7.93 -13.73 -1.38
CA GLN A 226 -6.79 -12.83 -1.59
C GLN A 226 -5.47 -13.58 -1.66
N GLY A 227 -5.26 -14.54 -0.75
CA GLY A 227 -4.06 -15.34 -0.68
C GLY A 227 -3.83 -16.18 -1.93
N HIS A 228 -4.89 -16.82 -2.45
CA HIS A 228 -4.81 -17.55 -3.72
C HIS A 228 -4.54 -16.64 -4.91
N ARG A 229 -5.32 -15.56 -5.05
CA ARG A 229 -5.21 -14.63 -6.17
C ARG A 229 -3.86 -13.92 -6.23
N MET A 230 -3.25 -13.67 -5.07
CA MET A 230 -1.98 -12.93 -4.94
C MET A 230 -0.79 -13.81 -4.56
N PHE A 231 -0.93 -15.14 -4.61
CA PHE A 231 0.13 -16.12 -4.31
C PHE A 231 0.80 -15.91 -2.96
N TRP A 232 0.03 -15.66 -1.90
CA TRP A 232 0.58 -15.50 -0.56
C TRP A 232 1.33 -16.76 -0.13
N ALA A 233 2.42 -16.59 0.61
CA ALA A 233 3.17 -17.72 1.13
C ALA A 233 2.48 -18.34 2.37
N GLY A 234 2.52 -19.67 2.50
CA GLY A 234 1.95 -20.41 3.63
C GLY A 234 0.63 -21.10 3.28
N SER A 235 -0.18 -21.38 4.30
CA SER A 235 -1.47 -22.05 4.17
C SER A 235 -2.63 -21.08 4.49
N GLU A 236 -3.84 -21.45 4.05
CA GLU A 236 -5.07 -20.73 4.37
C GLU A 236 -5.26 -20.56 5.88
N ASP A 237 -4.98 -21.59 6.68
CA ASP A 237 -5.04 -21.53 8.15
C ASP A 237 -4.10 -20.47 8.73
N LYS A 238 -2.90 -20.34 8.16
CA LYS A 238 -1.94 -19.31 8.57
C LYS A 238 -2.50 -17.92 8.28
N TRP A 239 -3.03 -17.70 7.07
CA TRP A 239 -3.59 -16.40 6.70
C TRP A 239 -4.81 -16.04 7.55
N ALA A 240 -5.68 -17.02 7.82
CA ALA A 240 -6.86 -16.83 8.66
C ALA A 240 -6.48 -16.50 10.11
N ALA A 241 -5.50 -17.18 10.69
CA ALA A 241 -5.01 -16.87 12.03
C ALA A 241 -4.41 -15.46 12.09
N GLU A 242 -3.64 -15.07 11.06
CA GLU A 242 -3.08 -13.73 10.95
C GLU A 242 -4.14 -12.63 10.77
N ALA A 243 -5.28 -12.94 10.17
CA ALA A 243 -6.38 -12.02 9.93
C ALA A 243 -7.13 -11.61 11.21
N GLU A 244 -7.10 -12.46 12.24
CA GLU A 244 -7.69 -12.16 13.55
C GLU A 244 -6.89 -11.10 14.31
N ASN A 245 -5.57 -11.05 14.11
CA ASN A 245 -4.68 -10.05 14.70
C ASN A 245 -4.58 -8.76 13.86
N GLY A 246 -5.62 -8.46 13.09
CA GLY A 246 -5.68 -7.28 12.22
C GLY A 246 -5.45 -7.58 10.74
N LEU A 247 -5.67 -6.55 9.93
CA LEU A 247 -5.70 -6.66 8.48
C LEU A 247 -4.31 -7.03 7.93
N PRO A 248 -4.16 -8.13 7.15
CA PRO A 248 -2.88 -8.53 6.59
C PRO A 248 -2.28 -7.45 5.68
N TRP A 249 -0.96 -7.27 5.74
CA TRP A 249 -0.23 -6.26 4.94
C TRP A 249 -0.37 -6.45 3.42
N GLY A 250 -0.61 -7.69 2.96
CA GLY A 250 -0.89 -8.01 1.56
C GLY A 250 -2.25 -7.50 1.07
N SER A 251 -3.16 -7.10 1.97
CA SER A 251 -4.50 -6.62 1.62
C SER A 251 -4.43 -5.17 1.13
N PRO A 252 -5.06 -4.81 0.00
CA PRO A 252 -4.95 -3.49 -0.60
C PRO A 252 -5.65 -2.40 0.23
N ARG A 253 -4.95 -1.30 0.50
CA ARG A 253 -5.45 -0.15 1.27
C ARG A 253 -5.40 1.13 0.44
N LEU A 254 -6.25 2.10 0.74
CA LEU A 254 -6.07 3.49 0.31
C LEU A 254 -5.47 4.27 1.49
N ILE A 255 -4.29 4.84 1.30
CA ILE A 255 -3.50 5.52 2.33
C ILE A 255 -3.33 6.96 1.90
N GLY A 256 -3.80 7.86 2.75
CA GLY A 256 -3.60 9.29 2.55
C GLY A 256 -2.18 9.70 2.90
N HIS A 257 -1.55 10.44 2.00
CA HIS A 257 -0.26 11.08 2.25
C HIS A 257 -0.50 12.53 2.70
N ARG A 258 -0.08 12.88 3.93
CA ARG A 258 -0.06 14.29 4.39
C ARG A 258 1.18 14.98 3.81
N GLY A 259 0.92 16.05 3.05
CA GLY A 259 1.75 16.56 1.96
C GLY A 259 0.91 17.01 0.76
N ALA A 260 -0.41 16.76 0.81
CA ALA A 260 -1.47 17.50 0.12
C ALA A 260 -1.22 19.02 0.25
N GLY A 261 -0.62 19.59 -0.80
CA GLY A 261 -0.10 20.95 -0.81
C GLY A 261 1.17 21.10 -1.64
N ASP A 262 1.22 20.52 -2.84
CA ASP A 262 1.62 21.37 -3.97
C ASP A 262 0.29 21.89 -4.52
N THR A 263 -0.04 23.10 -4.09
CA THR A 263 -0.70 24.07 -4.96
C THR A 263 0.15 24.19 -6.21
N ASP A 264 -0.31 23.58 -7.31
CA ASP A 264 -0.34 24.16 -8.66
C ASP A 264 -1.02 23.18 -9.64
#